data_AF-A0A3C1BQ62-F1
#
_entry.id   AF-A0A3C1BQ62-F1
#
_cell.length_a   1.000
_cell.length_b   1.000
_cell.length_c   1.000
_cell.angle_alpha   90.00
_cell.angle_beta   90.00
_cell.angle_gamma   90.00
#
_symmetry.space_group_name_H-M   'P 1'
#
loop_
_entity.id
_entity.type
_entity.pdbx_description
1 polymer ?
#
loop_
_entity_poly.entity_id
_entity_poly.type
_entity_poly.pdbx_seq_one_letter_code
_entity_poly.pdbx_strand_id
1 'polypeptide(L)'
;MPDYAHRMRDYALFSAKNMRKFAKHLSYMMFHRDKDMTRPDLDYLFDQRIFRRNNAKRLKRLRLSKDISFLSGMKYCVYNLHMQPEASIDLLGAYNSDQFHIIQNIARSIPADAVVVVKEHPQAVGDRVREFYNAVNDLPNAILVHPEADNWELMAGAFAVITVSGTVAYQAALTGTPAVVFADMFFDELPLVHRCKSQEELPDILEKCMNSNRKPDRTACTAFLARVIKNSFEGSVYGREVSDSNVQEENFKTAAKGFNAVLHHIKNEKPEIVR
;
A
#
# COMPACT_ATOMS: atom_id res chain seq x y z
N MET A 1 10.52 -14.17 -7.85
CA MET A 1 10.01 -13.34 -6.74
C MET A 1 9.54 -12.02 -7.34
N PRO A 2 8.25 -11.70 -7.18
CA PRO A 2 7.63 -10.52 -7.75
C PRO A 2 8.19 -9.27 -7.08
N ASP A 3 8.14 -8.16 -7.79
CA ASP A 3 8.43 -6.83 -7.24
C ASP A 3 7.42 -6.41 -6.15
N TYR A 4 6.52 -7.30 -5.71
CA TYR A 4 5.59 -7.20 -4.56
C TYR A 4 6.00 -8.03 -3.33
N ALA A 5 7.09 -8.80 -3.41
CA ALA A 5 7.65 -9.42 -2.21
C ALA A 5 8.18 -8.30 -1.30
N HIS A 6 7.89 -8.35 0.01
CA HIS A 6 8.37 -7.45 1.07
C HIS A 6 9.90 -7.44 1.21
N ARG A 7 10.62 -7.12 0.13
CA ARG A 7 12.06 -7.02 0.04
C ARG A 7 12.38 -5.64 -0.51
N MET A 8 13.38 -5.01 0.08
CA MET A 8 13.90 -3.75 -0.42
C MET A 8 14.30 -3.87 -1.90
N ARG A 9 14.03 -2.81 -2.65
CA ARG A 9 14.43 -2.68 -4.04
C ARG A 9 15.96 -2.73 -4.15
N ASP A 10 16.47 -3.37 -5.21
CA ASP A 10 17.91 -3.38 -5.51
C ASP A 10 18.33 -2.07 -6.19
N TYR A 11 19.24 -1.32 -5.56
CA TYR A 11 19.78 -0.05 -6.07
C TYR A 11 21.17 -0.18 -6.71
N ALA A 12 21.69 -1.40 -6.91
CA ALA A 12 22.98 -1.60 -7.56
C ALA A 12 22.92 -1.16 -9.03
N LEU A 13 23.76 -0.21 -9.44
CA LEU A 13 23.78 0.25 -10.84
C LEU A 13 24.25 -0.86 -11.80
N PHE A 14 25.33 -1.55 -11.43
CA PHE A 14 26.03 -2.53 -12.27
C PHE A 14 25.97 -3.94 -11.66
N SER A 15 24.77 -4.53 -11.59
CA SER A 15 24.61 -5.96 -11.26
C SER A 15 24.41 -6.77 -12.55
N ALA A 16 24.77 -8.06 -12.56
CA ALA A 16 24.57 -8.92 -13.73
C ALA A 16 23.10 -8.94 -14.20
N LYS A 17 22.15 -8.92 -13.24
CA LYS A 17 20.71 -8.82 -13.51
C LYS A 17 20.35 -7.49 -14.18
N ASN A 18 20.96 -6.40 -13.73
CA ASN A 18 20.73 -5.05 -14.24
C ASN A 18 21.38 -4.82 -15.62
N MET A 19 22.56 -5.39 -15.87
CA MET A 19 23.18 -5.40 -17.20
C MET A 19 22.34 -6.17 -18.21
N ARG A 20 21.77 -7.33 -17.83
CA ARG A 20 20.82 -8.06 -18.68
C ARG A 20 19.56 -7.27 -18.97
N LYS A 21 18.99 -6.58 -17.96
CA LYS A 21 17.84 -5.68 -18.16
C LYS A 21 18.19 -4.54 -19.12
N PHE A 22 19.35 -3.90 -18.94
CA PHE A 22 19.82 -2.83 -19.82
C PHE A 22 19.98 -3.32 -21.27
N ALA A 23 20.66 -4.45 -21.50
CA ALA A 23 20.80 -5.05 -22.83
C ALA A 23 19.44 -5.37 -23.48
N LYS A 24 18.46 -5.85 -22.69
CA LYS A 24 17.09 -6.10 -23.16
C LYS A 24 16.38 -4.80 -23.55
N HIS A 25 16.54 -3.72 -22.79
CA HIS A 25 15.97 -2.41 -23.13
C HIS A 25 16.64 -1.79 -24.36
N LEU A 26 17.97 -1.88 -24.47
CA LEU A 26 18.72 -1.39 -25.62
C LEU A 26 18.36 -2.12 -26.91
N SER A 27 18.27 -3.46 -26.87
CA SER A 27 17.78 -4.26 -27.98
C SER A 27 16.36 -3.84 -28.38
N TYR A 28 15.47 -3.64 -27.40
CA TYR A 28 14.10 -3.21 -27.68
C TYR A 28 14.05 -1.82 -28.35
N MET A 29 14.82 -0.85 -27.85
CA MET A 29 14.92 0.48 -28.47
C MET A 29 15.46 0.42 -29.90
N MET A 30 16.45 -0.44 -30.18
CA MET A 30 16.99 -0.57 -31.54
C MET A 30 15.99 -1.16 -32.53
N PHE A 31 15.15 -2.10 -32.10
CA PHE A 31 14.32 -2.86 -33.04
C PHE A 31 12.83 -2.51 -33.01
N HIS A 32 12.30 -1.94 -31.92
CA HIS A 32 10.85 -1.87 -31.66
C HIS A 32 10.36 -0.50 -31.13
N ARG A 33 11.21 0.55 -31.11
CA ARG A 33 10.86 1.86 -30.53
C ARG A 33 9.60 2.49 -31.16
N ASP A 34 9.41 2.35 -32.46
CA ASP A 34 8.27 2.95 -33.16
C ASP A 34 6.95 2.19 -32.94
N LYS A 35 6.97 1.04 -32.25
CA LYS A 35 5.81 0.16 -32.06
C LYS A 35 5.17 0.27 -30.67
N ASP A 36 5.82 0.89 -29.70
CA ASP A 36 5.34 0.94 -28.31
C ASP A 36 5.80 2.21 -27.60
N MET A 37 4.89 3.17 -27.47
CA MET A 37 5.14 4.42 -26.74
C MET A 37 4.99 4.28 -25.22
N THR A 38 4.57 3.11 -24.71
CA THR A 38 4.33 2.93 -23.27
C THR A 38 5.63 2.65 -22.50
N ARG A 39 6.71 2.32 -23.22
CA ARG A 39 7.98 1.95 -22.63
C ARG A 39 8.90 3.17 -22.46
N PRO A 40 9.40 3.45 -21.25
CA PRO A 40 10.30 4.58 -21.05
C PRO A 40 11.64 4.40 -21.76
N ASP A 41 12.22 5.51 -22.22
CA ASP A 41 13.56 5.56 -22.82
C ASP A 41 14.65 5.16 -21.81
N LEU A 42 15.79 4.69 -22.34
CA LEU A 42 16.92 4.24 -21.51
C LEU A 42 17.45 5.34 -20.58
N ASP A 43 17.53 6.58 -21.07
CA ASP A 43 18.01 7.72 -20.30
C ASP A 43 17.12 7.95 -19.08
N TYR A 44 15.80 7.95 -19.27
CA TYR A 44 14.83 8.05 -18.17
C TYR A 44 15.00 6.90 -17.16
N LEU A 45 15.16 5.66 -17.62
CA LEU A 45 15.35 4.51 -16.71
C LEU A 45 16.65 4.61 -15.92
N PHE A 46 17.71 5.14 -16.54
CA PHE A 46 19.00 5.36 -15.90
C PHE A 46 18.92 6.50 -14.86
N ASP A 47 18.33 7.63 -15.23
CA ASP A 47 18.10 8.78 -14.35
C ASP A 47 17.21 8.41 -13.16
N GLN A 48 16.10 7.73 -13.41
CA GLN A 48 15.19 7.25 -12.35
C GLN A 48 15.94 6.33 -11.37
N ARG A 49 16.88 5.51 -11.87
CA ARG A 49 17.68 4.63 -11.01
C ARG A 49 18.70 5.42 -10.18
N ILE A 50 19.39 6.39 -10.76
CA ILE A 50 20.31 7.27 -10.03
C ILE A 50 19.54 8.04 -8.96
N PHE A 51 18.41 8.63 -9.32
CA PHE A 51 17.49 9.33 -8.43
C PHE A 51 17.09 8.46 -7.25
N ARG A 52 16.56 7.27 -7.52
CA ARG A 52 16.16 6.28 -6.51
C ARG A 52 17.30 5.89 -5.58
N ARG A 53 18.49 5.60 -6.15
CA ARG A 53 19.69 5.26 -5.37
C ARG A 53 20.12 6.40 -4.45
N ASN A 54 20.11 7.63 -4.95
CA ASN A 54 20.52 8.80 -4.18
C ASN A 54 19.52 9.10 -3.06
N ASN A 55 18.22 9.02 -3.35
CA ASN A 55 17.18 9.21 -2.34
C ASN A 55 17.16 8.10 -1.29
N ALA A 56 17.36 6.83 -1.68
CA ALA A 56 17.51 5.73 -0.72
C ALA A 56 18.71 5.95 0.22
N LYS A 57 19.84 6.47 -0.30
CA LYS A 57 20.99 6.86 0.54
C LYS A 57 20.65 8.04 1.45
N ARG A 58 19.88 9.03 0.98
CA ARG A 58 19.44 10.17 1.79
C ARG A 58 18.51 9.73 2.92
N LEU A 59 17.56 8.83 2.67
CA LEU A 59 16.69 8.25 3.69
C LEU A 59 17.52 7.52 4.76
N LYS A 60 18.52 6.72 4.36
CA LYS A 60 19.44 6.05 5.30
C LYS A 60 20.19 7.03 6.22
N ARG A 61 20.43 8.28 5.79
CA ARG A 61 21.07 9.30 6.63
C ARG A 61 20.16 9.84 7.73
N LEU A 62 18.84 9.63 7.65
CA LEU A 62 17.91 9.97 8.74
C LEU A 62 18.04 9.03 9.94
N ARG A 63 18.77 7.90 9.81
CA ARG A 63 19.03 6.94 10.90
C ARG A 63 17.75 6.48 11.62
N LEU A 64 16.69 6.25 10.84
CA LEU A 64 15.41 5.77 11.36
C LEU A 64 15.58 4.42 12.07
N SER A 65 14.94 4.26 13.23
CA SER A 65 15.02 3.02 14.00
C SER A 65 14.16 1.92 13.36
N LYS A 66 14.72 0.70 13.30
CA LYS A 66 13.96 -0.53 13.02
C LYS A 66 13.29 -1.07 14.27
N ASP A 67 13.97 -0.90 15.40
CA ASP A 67 13.43 -1.26 16.70
C ASP A 67 12.40 -0.21 17.11
N ILE A 68 11.17 -0.66 17.32
CA ILE A 68 10.03 0.17 17.69
C ILE A 68 9.74 0.13 19.19
N SER A 69 10.62 -0.47 20.00
CA SER A 69 10.50 -0.56 21.46
C SER A 69 10.31 0.80 22.14
N PHE A 70 10.85 1.87 21.56
CA PHE A 70 10.68 3.24 22.03
C PHE A 70 9.22 3.74 21.99
N LEU A 71 8.34 3.11 21.21
CA LEU A 71 6.91 3.41 21.17
C LEU A 71 6.15 2.77 22.35
N SER A 72 6.80 1.91 23.15
CA SER A 72 6.16 1.24 24.28
C SER A 72 5.63 2.26 25.29
N GLY A 73 4.33 2.19 25.59
CA GLY A 73 3.65 3.11 26.49
C GLY A 73 3.16 4.41 25.84
N MET A 74 3.50 4.67 24.57
CA MET A 74 2.97 5.81 23.82
C MET A 74 1.59 5.49 23.23
N LYS A 75 0.71 6.50 23.16
CA LYS A 75 -0.50 6.41 22.33
C LYS A 75 -0.14 6.77 20.90
N TYR A 76 -0.37 5.87 19.96
CA TYR A 76 -0.08 6.17 18.56
C TYR A 76 -1.03 5.50 17.58
N CYS A 77 -1.19 6.15 16.43
CA CYS A 77 -1.74 5.55 15.22
C CYS A 77 -0.62 5.36 14.20
N VAL A 78 -0.80 4.46 13.24
CA VAL A 78 0.19 4.21 12.19
C VAL A 78 -0.39 4.64 10.86
N TYR A 79 0.35 5.45 10.11
CA TYR A 79 0.06 5.76 8.71
C TYR A 79 1.08 5.10 7.79
N ASN A 80 0.60 4.15 6.98
CA ASN A 80 1.43 3.47 5.99
C ASN A 80 1.37 4.25 4.66
N LEU A 81 2.54 4.74 4.23
CA LEU A 81 2.68 5.42 2.95
C LEU A 81 2.47 4.44 1.79
N HIS A 82 1.71 4.88 0.79
CA HIS A 82 1.46 4.18 -0.48
C HIS A 82 2.61 4.37 -1.45
N MET A 83 2.84 3.45 -2.38
CA MET A 83 3.74 3.75 -3.48
C MET A 83 3.07 4.75 -4.42
N GLN A 84 3.85 5.69 -4.99
CA GLN A 84 3.36 6.56 -6.05
C GLN A 84 4.37 6.59 -7.21
N PRO A 85 3.91 6.45 -8.47
CA PRO A 85 2.51 6.29 -8.88
C PRO A 85 1.95 4.87 -8.65
N GLU A 86 0.68 4.76 -8.24
CA GLU A 86 -0.06 3.49 -8.07
C GLU A 86 -1.58 3.74 -8.16
N ALA A 87 -2.32 2.85 -8.85
CA ALA A 87 -3.77 2.98 -9.04
C ALA A 87 -4.56 3.04 -7.72
N SER A 88 -4.06 2.39 -6.67
CA SER A 88 -4.68 2.37 -5.34
C SER A 88 -4.79 3.77 -4.72
N ILE A 89 -3.84 4.66 -4.98
CA ILE A 89 -3.85 6.03 -4.45
C ILE A 89 -4.20 7.06 -5.54
N ASP A 90 -3.69 6.91 -6.75
CA ASP A 90 -3.86 7.93 -7.79
C ASP A 90 -5.22 7.85 -8.51
N LEU A 91 -5.89 6.70 -8.47
CA LEU A 91 -7.24 6.51 -9.02
C LEU A 91 -8.27 6.29 -7.91
N LEU A 92 -8.14 5.21 -7.15
CA LEU A 92 -9.12 4.84 -6.13
C LEU A 92 -9.12 5.84 -4.97
N GLY A 93 -7.95 6.40 -4.63
CA GLY A 93 -7.76 7.41 -3.60
C GLY A 93 -7.55 8.82 -4.12
N ALA A 94 -7.96 9.17 -5.35
CA ALA A 94 -7.52 10.39 -6.05
C ALA A 94 -7.64 11.69 -5.23
N TYR A 95 -8.75 11.87 -4.49
CA TYR A 95 -8.97 13.02 -3.60
C TYR A 95 -8.06 13.08 -2.37
N ASN A 96 -7.39 11.97 -2.06
CA ASN A 96 -6.52 11.73 -0.93
C ASN A 96 -5.12 11.29 -1.43
N SER A 97 -4.71 11.77 -2.62
CA SER A 97 -3.42 11.44 -3.23
C SER A 97 -2.24 12.19 -2.60
N ASP A 98 -2.49 13.35 -1.97
CA ASP A 98 -1.49 14.06 -1.17
C ASP A 98 -1.35 13.41 0.22
N GLN A 99 -0.38 12.51 0.31
CA GLN A 99 -0.08 11.77 1.54
C GLN A 99 0.46 12.66 2.66
N PHE A 100 1.13 13.78 2.35
CA PHE A 100 1.63 14.68 3.38
C PHE A 100 0.47 15.44 4.03
N HIS A 101 -0.48 15.92 3.22
CA HIS A 101 -1.69 16.57 3.72
C HIS A 101 -2.48 15.65 4.66
N ILE A 102 -2.57 14.35 4.32
CA ILE A 102 -3.20 13.35 5.20
C ILE A 102 -2.47 13.24 6.54
N ILE A 103 -1.14 13.15 6.53
CA ILE A 103 -0.35 13.10 7.78
C ILE A 103 -0.61 14.34 8.62
N GLN A 104 -0.65 15.52 8.01
CA GLN A 104 -0.96 16.77 8.72
C GLN A 104 -2.36 16.76 9.33
N ASN A 105 -3.36 16.22 8.63
CA ASN A 105 -4.72 16.11 9.16
C ASN A 105 -4.78 15.13 10.32
N ILE A 106 -4.16 13.96 10.20
CA ILE A 106 -4.07 12.99 11.30
C ILE A 106 -3.41 13.63 12.52
N ALA A 107 -2.27 14.31 12.33
CA ALA A 107 -1.55 15.01 13.38
C ALA A 107 -2.42 16.08 14.07
N ARG A 108 -3.34 16.73 13.36
CA ARG A 108 -4.28 17.71 13.95
C ARG A 108 -5.50 17.06 14.61
N SER A 109 -5.86 15.85 14.21
CA SER A 109 -7.06 15.15 14.68
C SER A 109 -6.81 14.21 15.88
N ILE A 110 -5.56 13.89 16.20
CA ILE A 110 -5.21 13.06 17.37
C ILE A 110 -5.06 13.90 18.65
N PRO A 111 -5.26 13.31 19.84
CA PRO A 111 -4.97 13.96 21.12
C PRO A 111 -3.52 14.44 21.25
N ALA A 112 -3.29 15.46 22.08
CA ALA A 112 -1.97 16.06 22.27
C ALA A 112 -0.93 15.12 22.90
N ASP A 113 -1.37 14.06 23.60
CA ASP A 113 -0.52 13.01 24.19
C ASP A 113 -0.32 11.81 23.25
N ALA A 114 -0.77 11.92 21.99
CA ALA A 114 -0.65 10.87 20.98
C ALA A 114 0.22 11.32 19.79
N VAL A 115 0.77 10.34 19.07
CA VAL A 115 1.62 10.56 17.89
C VAL A 115 1.14 9.79 16.67
N VAL A 116 1.41 10.31 15.47
CA VAL A 116 1.27 9.57 14.20
C VAL A 116 2.61 8.96 13.82
N VAL A 117 2.65 7.63 13.79
CA VAL A 117 3.81 6.87 13.31
C VAL A 117 3.69 6.71 11.80
N VAL A 118 4.59 7.32 11.06
CA VAL A 118 4.60 7.28 9.60
C VAL A 118 5.64 6.26 9.13
N LYS A 119 5.19 5.30 8.33
CA LYS A 119 6.04 4.23 7.79
C LYS A 119 6.05 4.24 6.27
N GLU A 120 7.25 4.28 5.71
CA GLU A 120 7.49 4.16 4.28
C GLU A 120 7.28 2.73 3.77
N HIS A 121 6.73 2.58 2.56
CA HIS A 121 6.64 1.29 1.89
C HIS A 121 8.04 0.79 1.50
N PRO A 122 8.45 -0.45 1.85
CA PRO A 122 9.81 -0.95 1.57
C PRO A 122 10.25 -0.82 0.11
N GLN A 123 9.30 -0.86 -0.82
CA GLN A 123 9.56 -0.77 -2.27
C GLN A 123 9.47 0.66 -2.81
N ALA A 124 8.86 1.59 -2.07
CA ALA A 124 8.88 3.02 -2.40
C ALA A 124 10.15 3.71 -1.88
N VAL A 125 11.03 3.00 -1.18
CA VAL A 125 12.31 3.58 -0.75
C VAL A 125 13.04 4.15 -1.98
N GLY A 126 13.43 5.42 -1.89
CA GLY A 126 14.08 6.14 -3.00
C GLY A 126 13.13 6.78 -4.01
N ASP A 127 11.83 6.46 -4.02
CA ASP A 127 10.86 7.14 -4.87
C ASP A 127 10.56 8.56 -4.34
N ARG A 128 10.53 8.74 -3.01
CA ARG A 128 10.37 10.07 -2.38
C ARG A 128 11.68 10.79 -2.15
N VAL A 129 11.61 12.11 -2.23
CA VAL A 129 12.71 13.03 -1.93
C VAL A 129 12.87 13.22 -0.41
N ARG A 130 14.02 13.74 0.02
CA ARG A 130 14.35 13.85 1.45
C ARG A 130 13.46 14.86 2.17
N GLU A 131 13.07 15.90 1.45
CA GLU A 131 12.32 17.06 1.90
C GLU A 131 10.95 16.65 2.45
N PHE A 132 10.32 15.63 1.85
CA PHE A 132 9.09 15.02 2.37
C PHE A 132 9.28 14.50 3.80
N TYR A 133 10.34 13.71 4.03
CA TYR A 133 10.60 13.14 5.34
C TYR A 133 11.00 14.20 6.38
N ASN A 134 11.72 15.24 5.94
CA ASN A 134 12.01 16.38 6.83
C ASN A 134 10.70 17.06 7.24
N ALA A 135 9.80 17.33 6.29
CA ALA A 135 8.51 17.95 6.59
C ALA A 135 7.65 17.11 7.54
N VAL A 136 7.74 15.78 7.48
CA VAL A 136 7.09 14.89 8.47
C VAL A 136 7.75 15.02 9.85
N ASN A 137 9.08 15.01 9.91
CA ASN A 137 9.81 15.18 11.18
C ASN A 137 9.61 16.56 11.83
N ASP A 138 9.28 17.58 11.04
CA ASP A 138 9.00 18.93 11.53
C ASP A 138 7.63 19.02 12.22
N LEU A 139 6.76 18.00 12.08
CA LEU A 139 5.50 17.91 12.82
C LEU A 139 5.79 17.43 14.25
N PRO A 140 5.34 18.15 15.30
CA PRO A 140 5.72 17.87 16.68
C PRO A 140 5.21 16.51 17.20
N ASN A 141 4.15 15.98 16.59
CA ASN A 141 3.50 14.73 16.97
C ASN A 141 3.53 13.69 15.84
N ALA A 142 4.54 13.74 14.97
CA ALA A 142 4.78 12.69 13.98
C ALA A 142 6.15 12.03 14.21
N ILE A 143 6.21 10.72 13.99
CA ILE A 143 7.43 9.92 14.13
C ILE A 143 7.63 9.09 12.86
N LEU A 144 8.78 9.24 12.21
CA LEU A 144 9.19 8.36 11.12
C LEU A 144 9.86 7.10 11.67
N VAL A 145 9.39 5.94 11.21
CA VAL A 145 10.03 4.64 11.48
C VAL A 145 10.74 4.09 10.25
N HIS A 146 11.69 3.19 10.46
CA HIS A 146 12.41 2.58 9.34
C HIS A 146 11.43 1.79 8.44
N PRO A 147 11.60 1.79 7.10
CA PRO A 147 10.72 1.05 6.18
C PRO A 147 10.59 -0.45 6.50
N GLU A 148 11.63 -1.03 7.11
CA GLU A 148 11.69 -2.45 7.53
C GLU A 148 11.27 -2.68 9.00
N ALA A 149 10.76 -1.67 9.71
CA ALA A 149 10.15 -1.90 11.02
C ALA A 149 9.00 -2.91 10.89
N ASP A 150 8.82 -3.78 11.89
CA ASP A 150 7.81 -4.84 11.81
C ASP A 150 6.40 -4.24 11.75
N ASN A 151 5.63 -4.62 10.72
CA ASN A 151 4.29 -4.07 10.54
C ASN A 151 3.29 -4.65 11.54
N TRP A 152 3.43 -5.93 11.89
CA TRP A 152 2.55 -6.59 12.85
C TRP A 152 2.71 -6.01 14.25
N GLU A 153 3.96 -5.77 14.68
CA GLU A 153 4.23 -5.15 15.98
C GLU A 153 3.69 -3.70 16.03
N LEU A 154 3.91 -2.92 14.95
CA LEU A 154 3.36 -1.56 14.84
C LEU A 154 1.82 -1.55 14.92
N MET A 155 1.15 -2.42 14.16
CA MET A 155 -0.31 -2.51 14.20
C MET A 155 -0.81 -2.96 15.58
N ALA A 156 -0.16 -3.96 16.18
CA ALA A 156 -0.55 -4.50 17.48
C ALA A 156 -0.45 -3.48 18.61
N GLY A 157 0.48 -2.53 18.56
CA GLY A 157 0.56 -1.43 19.53
C GLY A 157 -0.39 -0.26 19.25
N ALA A 158 -0.68 0.03 17.99
CA ALA A 158 -1.41 1.23 17.56
C ALA A 158 -2.90 1.22 17.88
N PHE A 159 -3.46 2.34 18.34
CA PHE A 159 -4.92 2.45 18.51
C PHE A 159 -5.69 2.49 17.18
N ALA A 160 -5.02 2.85 16.08
CA ALA A 160 -5.58 2.84 14.73
C ALA A 160 -4.50 2.64 13.67
N VAL A 161 -4.86 1.98 12.57
CA VAL A 161 -4.06 1.88 11.34
C VAL A 161 -4.75 2.69 10.25
N ILE A 162 -4.06 3.66 9.69
CA ILE A 162 -4.61 4.62 8.74
C ILE A 162 -3.92 4.43 7.40
N THR A 163 -4.70 4.41 6.33
CA THR A 163 -4.20 4.27 4.97
C THR A 163 -5.20 4.84 3.98
N VAL A 164 -4.77 5.20 2.76
CA VAL A 164 -5.72 5.64 1.74
C VAL A 164 -6.61 4.47 1.31
N SER A 165 -5.99 3.42 0.78
CA SER A 165 -6.66 2.23 0.23
C SER A 165 -5.83 0.95 0.44
N GLY A 166 -4.91 0.97 1.41
CA GLY A 166 -3.95 -0.10 1.62
C GLY A 166 -4.57 -1.35 2.22
N THR A 167 -4.12 -2.52 1.80
CA THR A 167 -4.51 -3.82 2.38
C THR A 167 -4.06 -4.00 3.83
N VAL A 168 -3.19 -3.11 4.34
CA VAL A 168 -2.81 -3.07 5.74
C VAL A 168 -4.02 -2.81 6.67
N ALA A 169 -5.01 -2.04 6.21
CA ALA A 169 -6.25 -1.82 6.94
C ALA A 169 -7.07 -3.12 7.10
N TYR A 170 -7.13 -3.92 6.04
CA TYR A 170 -7.77 -5.23 6.07
C TYR A 170 -7.10 -6.19 7.07
N GLN A 171 -5.76 -6.24 7.07
CA GLN A 171 -4.99 -7.02 8.04
C GLN A 171 -5.22 -6.56 9.48
N ALA A 172 -5.13 -5.24 9.71
CA ALA A 172 -5.36 -4.63 11.02
C ALA A 172 -6.74 -5.01 11.58
N ALA A 173 -7.79 -4.82 10.80
CA ALA A 173 -9.16 -5.11 11.22
C ALA A 173 -9.37 -6.59 11.57
N LEU A 174 -8.84 -7.52 10.77
CA LEU A 174 -8.92 -8.96 11.07
C LEU A 174 -8.15 -9.36 12.33
N THR A 175 -7.06 -8.65 12.64
CA THR A 175 -6.26 -8.88 13.85
C THR A 175 -6.73 -8.11 15.08
N GLY A 176 -7.78 -7.31 14.97
CA GLY A 176 -8.35 -6.58 16.11
C GLY A 176 -7.89 -5.14 16.26
N THR A 177 -7.11 -4.59 15.34
CA THR A 177 -6.74 -3.18 15.36
C THR A 177 -7.69 -2.38 14.47
N PRO A 178 -8.35 -1.32 14.98
CA PRO A 178 -9.17 -0.44 14.15
C PRO A 178 -8.40 0.11 12.97
N ALA A 179 -9.06 0.22 11.82
CA ALA A 179 -8.48 0.74 10.60
C ALA A 179 -9.31 1.90 10.05
N VAL A 180 -8.63 2.92 9.52
CA VAL A 180 -9.26 4.06 8.86
C VAL A 180 -8.83 4.09 7.41
N VAL A 181 -9.79 4.14 6.50
CA VAL A 181 -9.56 4.19 5.04
C VAL A 181 -10.18 5.43 4.40
N PHE A 182 -9.48 6.01 3.42
CA PHE A 182 -9.90 7.21 2.69
C PHE A 182 -10.47 6.92 1.29
N ALA A 183 -10.59 5.65 0.92
CA ALA A 183 -11.26 5.17 -0.28
C ALA A 183 -12.22 4.03 0.04
N ASP A 184 -13.18 3.78 -0.86
CA ASP A 184 -14.15 2.69 -0.70
C ASP A 184 -13.46 1.35 -0.96
N MET A 185 -13.49 0.46 0.02
CA MET A 185 -12.77 -0.82 -0.03
C MET A 185 -13.74 -1.99 0.05
N PHE A 186 -13.40 -3.11 -0.60
CA PHE A 186 -14.20 -4.34 -0.55
C PHE A 186 -14.35 -4.93 0.87
N PHE A 187 -13.55 -4.44 1.83
CA PHE A 187 -13.54 -4.85 3.23
C PHE A 187 -14.12 -3.79 4.19
N ASP A 188 -14.80 -2.75 3.68
CA ASP A 188 -15.43 -1.70 4.49
C ASP A 188 -16.49 -2.24 5.46
N GLU A 189 -17.04 -3.42 5.22
CA GLU A 189 -18.03 -4.03 6.11
C GLU A 189 -17.44 -4.70 7.36
N LEU A 190 -16.11 -4.82 7.44
CA LEU A 190 -15.48 -5.34 8.64
C LEU A 190 -15.75 -4.36 9.80
N PRO A 191 -16.19 -4.83 10.99
CA PRO A 191 -16.62 -3.94 12.07
C PRO A 191 -15.56 -2.94 12.58
N LEU A 192 -14.29 -3.26 12.38
CA LEU A 192 -13.16 -2.43 12.79
C LEU A 192 -12.62 -1.53 11.66
N VAL A 193 -13.27 -1.51 10.49
CA VAL A 193 -12.90 -0.63 9.38
C VAL A 193 -13.82 0.59 9.39
N HIS A 194 -13.21 1.76 9.35
CA HIS A 194 -13.89 3.05 9.36
C HIS A 194 -13.55 3.81 8.08
N ARG A 195 -14.55 4.03 7.23
CA ARG A 195 -14.43 4.83 6.03
C ARG A 195 -14.54 6.32 6.38
N CYS A 196 -13.46 7.08 6.18
CA CYS A 196 -13.41 8.52 6.44
C CYS A 196 -13.64 9.33 5.16
N LYS A 197 -14.84 9.90 5.00
CA LYS A 197 -15.24 10.60 3.76
C LYS A 197 -14.85 12.08 3.76
N SER A 198 -14.73 12.67 4.95
CA SER A 198 -14.34 14.07 5.15
C SER A 198 -13.27 14.19 6.22
N GLN A 199 -12.40 15.21 6.10
CA GLN A 199 -11.40 15.54 7.12
C GLN A 199 -12.04 15.91 8.47
N GLU A 200 -13.27 16.44 8.44
CA GLU A 200 -14.03 16.80 9.64
C GLU A 200 -14.49 15.57 10.45
N GLU A 201 -14.66 14.42 9.81
CA GLU A 201 -15.04 13.17 10.48
C GLU A 201 -13.85 12.50 11.17
N LEU A 202 -12.62 12.85 10.79
CA LEU A 202 -11.41 12.17 11.23
C LEU A 202 -11.22 12.19 12.76
N PRO A 203 -11.41 13.31 13.48
CA PRO A 203 -11.31 13.34 14.94
C PRO A 203 -12.26 12.33 15.61
N ASP A 204 -13.55 12.34 15.24
CA ASP A 204 -14.57 11.46 15.82
C ASP A 204 -14.28 9.98 15.53
N ILE A 205 -13.77 9.67 14.32
CA ILE A 205 -13.36 8.31 13.96
C ILE A 205 -12.18 7.87 14.83
N LEU A 206 -11.16 8.72 14.99
CA LEU A 206 -9.96 8.38 15.76
C LEU A 206 -10.27 8.23 17.25
N GLU A 207 -11.19 9.03 17.81
CA GLU A 207 -11.69 8.85 19.17
C GLU A 207 -12.40 7.51 19.33
N LYS A 208 -13.26 7.12 18.38
CA LYS A 208 -13.90 5.78 18.36
C LYS A 208 -12.87 4.66 18.30
N CYS A 209 -11.85 4.79 17.45
CA CYS A 209 -10.78 3.79 17.36
C CYS A 209 -10.04 3.65 18.70
N MET A 210 -9.72 4.76 19.36
CA MET A 210 -9.02 4.79 20.64
C MET A 210 -9.82 4.13 21.77
N ASN A 211 -11.14 4.31 21.76
CA ASN A 211 -12.05 3.75 22.76
C ASN A 211 -12.59 2.35 22.40
N SER A 212 -12.21 1.80 21.25
CA SER A 212 -12.68 0.49 20.78
C SER A 212 -12.09 -0.66 21.61
N ASN A 213 -12.79 -1.80 21.64
CA ASN A 213 -12.36 -2.99 22.39
C ASN A 213 -11.22 -3.79 21.71
N ARG A 214 -10.54 -3.23 20.69
CA ARG A 214 -9.37 -3.80 19.96
C ARG A 214 -9.38 -5.34 19.81
N LYS A 215 -10.56 -5.90 19.52
CA LYS A 215 -10.83 -7.33 19.39
C LYS A 215 -11.69 -7.53 18.16
N PRO A 216 -11.31 -8.45 17.26
CA PRO A 216 -12.09 -8.69 16.07
C PRO A 216 -13.38 -9.42 16.45
N ASP A 217 -14.50 -9.00 15.90
CA ASP A 217 -15.72 -9.79 15.93
C ASP A 217 -15.52 -11.03 15.06
N ARG A 218 -15.27 -12.17 15.71
CA ARG A 218 -14.99 -13.44 15.03
C ARG A 218 -16.14 -13.87 14.14
N THR A 219 -17.38 -13.62 14.54
CA THR A 219 -18.56 -14.01 13.76
C THR A 219 -18.63 -13.18 12.48
N ALA A 220 -18.53 -11.86 12.60
CA ALA A 220 -18.53 -10.96 11.45
C ALA A 220 -17.33 -11.23 10.51
N CYS A 221 -16.13 -11.41 11.06
CA CYS A 221 -14.94 -11.71 10.27
C CYS A 221 -15.08 -13.07 9.54
N THR A 222 -15.64 -14.09 10.20
CA THR A 222 -15.86 -15.40 9.56
C THR A 222 -16.88 -15.30 8.44
N ALA A 223 -17.98 -14.58 8.66
CA ALA A 223 -19.00 -14.35 7.63
C ALA A 223 -18.42 -13.59 6.42
N PHE A 224 -17.63 -12.54 6.69
CA PHE A 224 -16.91 -11.80 5.65
C PHE A 224 -16.01 -12.73 4.82
N LEU A 225 -15.13 -13.49 5.49
CA LEU A 225 -14.19 -14.39 4.82
C LEU A 225 -14.91 -15.49 4.03
N ALA A 226 -15.97 -16.07 4.59
CA ALA A 226 -16.79 -17.05 3.90
C ALA A 226 -17.41 -16.47 2.62
N ARG A 227 -17.88 -15.20 2.66
CA ARG A 227 -18.39 -14.51 1.48
C ARG A 227 -17.30 -14.24 0.45
N VAL A 228 -16.12 -13.79 0.88
CA VAL A 228 -14.98 -13.59 -0.03
C VAL A 228 -14.60 -14.91 -0.72
N ILE A 229 -14.48 -16.00 0.04
CA ILE A 229 -14.14 -17.33 -0.49
C ILE A 229 -15.22 -17.82 -1.46
N LYS A 230 -16.50 -17.71 -1.09
CA LYS A 230 -17.64 -18.12 -1.94
C LYS A 230 -17.67 -17.38 -3.29
N ASN A 231 -17.19 -16.14 -3.33
CA ASN A 231 -17.14 -15.31 -4.53
C ASN A 231 -15.74 -15.22 -5.14
N SER A 232 -14.80 -16.04 -4.68
CA SER A 232 -13.46 -16.17 -5.26
C SER A 232 -13.45 -17.33 -6.24
N PHE A 233 -12.60 -17.21 -7.26
CA PHE A 233 -12.38 -18.24 -8.26
C PHE A 233 -10.95 -18.74 -8.17
N GLU A 234 -10.75 -20.01 -8.50
CA GLU A 234 -9.40 -20.54 -8.65
C GLU A 234 -8.68 -19.89 -9.83
N GLY A 235 -7.35 -19.86 -9.77
CA GLY A 235 -6.49 -19.26 -10.78
C GLY A 235 -5.87 -17.94 -10.34
N SER A 236 -4.70 -17.66 -10.90
CA SER A 236 -3.89 -16.47 -10.62
C SER A 236 -3.80 -15.60 -11.86
N VAL A 237 -3.95 -14.29 -11.70
CA VAL A 237 -3.73 -13.30 -12.76
C VAL A 237 -2.31 -12.72 -12.76
N TYR A 238 -1.48 -13.18 -11.82
CA TYR A 238 -0.11 -12.69 -11.69
C TYR A 238 0.83 -13.40 -12.68
N GLY A 239 1.95 -12.75 -13.02
CA GLY A 239 2.94 -13.35 -13.91
C GLY A 239 3.85 -14.36 -13.23
N ARG A 240 4.85 -14.82 -14.01
CA ARG A 240 5.88 -15.79 -13.61
C ARG A 240 6.67 -15.34 -12.37
N GLU A 241 6.74 -14.04 -12.16
CA GLU A 241 7.46 -13.45 -11.05
C GLU A 241 6.95 -13.91 -9.68
N VAL A 242 5.65 -14.18 -9.55
CA VAL A 242 5.00 -14.75 -8.35
C VAL A 242 5.20 -16.25 -8.27
N SER A 243 4.82 -16.99 -9.32
CA SER A 243 4.96 -18.45 -9.42
C SER A 243 5.09 -18.88 -10.88
N ASP A 244 5.95 -19.86 -11.16
CA ASP A 244 6.07 -20.45 -12.49
C ASP A 244 4.77 -21.14 -12.95
N SER A 245 3.95 -21.62 -12.02
CA SER A 245 2.64 -22.21 -12.31
C SER A 245 1.66 -21.21 -12.94
N ASN A 246 1.83 -19.91 -12.70
CA ASN A 246 0.88 -18.90 -13.17
C ASN A 246 0.91 -18.70 -14.69
N VAL A 247 2.02 -19.05 -15.34
CA VAL A 247 2.15 -18.93 -16.80
C VAL A 247 1.90 -20.24 -17.54
N GLN A 248 1.37 -21.24 -16.86
CA GLN A 248 0.92 -22.49 -17.46
C GLN A 248 -0.47 -22.32 -18.07
N GLU A 249 -0.73 -23.01 -19.18
CA GLU A 249 -2.01 -22.95 -19.89
C GLU A 249 -3.19 -23.31 -18.98
N GLU A 250 -3.00 -24.22 -18.03
CA GLU A 250 -4.00 -24.63 -17.06
C GLU A 250 -4.46 -23.45 -16.18
N ASN A 251 -3.52 -22.65 -15.67
CA ASN A 251 -3.85 -21.47 -14.88
C ASN A 251 -4.64 -20.43 -15.70
N PHE A 252 -4.27 -20.24 -16.98
CA PHE A 252 -5.00 -19.34 -17.87
C PHE A 252 -6.44 -19.81 -18.10
N LYS A 253 -6.66 -21.12 -18.30
CA LYS A 253 -8.00 -21.69 -18.44
C LYS A 253 -8.84 -21.49 -17.17
N THR A 254 -8.26 -21.74 -16.00
CA THR A 254 -8.97 -21.58 -14.71
C THR A 254 -9.30 -20.12 -14.43
N ALA A 255 -8.34 -19.21 -14.60
CA ALA A 255 -8.58 -17.77 -14.45
C ALA A 255 -9.65 -17.26 -15.45
N ALA A 256 -9.59 -17.69 -16.71
CA ALA A 256 -10.59 -17.32 -17.72
C ALA A 256 -12.00 -17.82 -17.38
N LYS A 257 -12.14 -19.02 -16.79
CA LYS A 257 -13.44 -19.51 -16.27
C LYS A 257 -14.00 -18.57 -15.20
N GLY A 258 -13.17 -18.12 -14.27
CA GLY A 258 -13.57 -17.16 -13.24
C GLY A 258 -14.07 -15.84 -13.82
N PHE A 259 -13.29 -15.23 -14.73
CA PHE A 259 -13.72 -13.99 -15.42
C PHE A 259 -15.01 -14.17 -16.20
N ASN A 260 -15.17 -15.27 -16.93
CA ASN A 260 -16.39 -15.55 -17.69
C ASN A 260 -17.61 -15.71 -16.79
N ALA A 261 -17.46 -16.35 -15.62
CA ALA A 261 -18.54 -16.48 -14.64
C ALA A 261 -18.98 -15.10 -14.12
N VAL A 262 -18.04 -14.22 -13.79
CA VAL A 262 -18.34 -12.85 -13.35
C VAL A 262 -19.00 -12.03 -14.46
N LEU A 263 -18.47 -12.07 -15.69
CA LEU A 263 -19.04 -11.34 -16.82
C LEU A 263 -20.45 -11.82 -17.18
N HIS A 264 -20.71 -13.12 -17.06
CA HIS A 264 -22.05 -13.68 -17.27
C HIS A 264 -23.03 -13.22 -16.19
N HIS A 265 -22.60 -13.17 -14.93
CA HIS A 265 -23.40 -12.65 -13.83
C HIS A 265 -23.75 -11.16 -14.04
N ILE A 266 -22.76 -10.31 -14.33
CA ILE A 266 -22.95 -8.87 -14.61
C ILE A 266 -23.86 -8.64 -15.83
N LYS A 267 -23.78 -9.47 -16.88
CA LYS A 267 -24.68 -9.33 -18.04
C LYS A 267 -26.13 -9.66 -17.72
N ASN A 268 -26.36 -10.57 -16.78
CA ASN A 268 -27.71 -11.00 -16.39
C ASN A 268 -28.34 -10.03 -15.38
N GLU A 269 -27.52 -9.39 -14.54
CA GLU A 269 -27.90 -8.23 -13.75
C GLU A 269 -27.90 -6.99 -14.67
N LYS A 270 -29.01 -6.72 -15.37
CA LYS A 270 -29.14 -5.52 -16.22
C LYS A 270 -28.56 -4.31 -15.45
N PRO A 271 -27.52 -3.64 -15.98
CA PRO A 271 -26.99 -2.48 -15.29
C PRO A 271 -28.08 -1.40 -15.28
N GLU A 272 -28.57 -1.02 -14.11
CA GLU A 272 -29.21 0.29 -13.96
C GLU A 272 -28.14 1.32 -14.33
N ILE A 273 -28.27 1.89 -15.53
CA ILE A 273 -27.49 3.05 -15.91
C ILE A 273 -27.98 4.17 -14.99
N VAL A 274 -27.27 4.38 -13.89
CA VAL A 274 -27.42 5.57 -13.06
C VAL A 274 -26.96 6.73 -13.94
N ARG A 275 -27.92 7.44 -14.52
CA ARG A 275 -27.71 8.71 -15.24
C ARG A 275 -27.62 9.86 -14.27
#